data_AF-A0A9P9YX21-F1
#
_entry.id   AF-A0A9P9YX21-F1
#
_cell.length_a   1.000
_cell.length_b   1.000
_cell.length_c   1.000
_cell.angle_alpha   90.00
_cell.angle_beta   90.00
_cell.angle_gamma   90.00
#
_symmetry.space_group_name_H-M   'P 1'
#
loop_
_entity.id
_entity.type
_entity.pdbx_description
1 polymer ?
#
loop_
_entity_poly.entity_id
_entity_poly.type
_entity_poly.pdbx_seq_one_letter_code
_entity_poly.pdbx_strand_id
1 'polypeptide(L)'
;MLYHQITLGLMQLFLLLGASATFPRSEPCGEHEERACLPCTEPKCSHPYIQEPLCAFFKKCHLGCGCKFGYVRHDFNNRCISALECRRPVHQLPIPFI
;
A
#
# COMPACT_ATOMS: atom_id res chain seq x y z
N MET A 1 2.01 36.88 44.49
CA MET A 1 2.13 37.37 43.09
C MET A 1 3.26 36.70 42.29
N LEU A 2 4.34 36.23 42.93
CA LEU A 2 5.44 35.51 42.25
C LEU A 2 5.01 34.19 41.56
N TYR A 3 4.06 33.46 42.16
CA TYR A 3 3.58 32.16 41.66
C TYR A 3 2.85 32.25 40.31
N HIS A 4 2.19 33.38 40.02
CA HIS A 4 1.40 33.55 38.80
C HIS A 4 2.27 33.84 37.56
N GLN A 5 3.44 34.44 37.75
CA GLN A 5 4.38 34.67 36.64
C GLN A 5 5.13 33.41 36.23
N ILE A 6 5.44 32.53 37.20
CA ILE A 6 6.10 31.25 36.93
C ILE A 6 5.18 30.34 36.12
N THR A 7 3.89 30.29 36.44
CA THR A 7 2.91 29.47 35.69
C THR A 7 2.67 29.97 34.27
N LEU A 8 2.67 31.28 34.05
CA LEU A 8 2.50 31.86 32.70
C LEU A 8 3.70 31.57 31.79
N GLY A 9 4.93 31.71 32.32
CA GLY A 9 6.16 31.42 31.58
C GLY A 9 6.29 29.94 31.21
N LEU A 10 5.88 29.03 32.11
CA LEU A 10 5.87 27.59 31.85
C LEU A 10 4.88 27.21 30.73
N MET A 11 3.69 27.82 30.69
CA MET A 11 2.70 27.56 29.64
C MET A 11 3.14 28.09 28.26
N GLN A 12 3.87 29.21 28.20
CA GLN A 12 4.45 29.71 26.94
C GLN A 12 5.56 28.78 26.40
N LEU A 13 6.32 28.13 27.28
CA LEU A 13 7.36 27.18 26.87
C LEU A 13 6.78 25.93 26.18
N PHE A 14 5.62 25.44 26.64
CA PHE A 14 4.95 24.28 26.04
C PHE A 14 4.33 24.58 24.66
N LEU A 15 3.90 25.82 24.39
CA LEU A 15 3.37 26.23 23.08
C LEU A 15 4.46 26.36 22.00
N LEU A 16 5.68 26.74 22.39
CA LEU A 16 6.85 26.80 21.48
C LEU A 16 7.45 25.43 21.20
N LEU A 17 7.22 24.44 22.08
CA LEU A 17 7.56 23.02 21.86
C LEU A 17 6.45 22.24 21.16
N GLY A 18 5.52 22.93 20.47
CA GLY A 18 4.64 22.33 19.47
C GLY A 18 5.47 21.80 18.31
N ALA A 19 6.14 20.67 18.53
CA ALA A 19 6.85 19.91 17.53
C ALA A 19 5.92 19.76 16.32
N SER A 20 6.34 20.32 15.20
CA SER A 20 5.73 20.04 13.92
C SER A 20 5.91 18.54 13.68
N ALA A 21 4.93 17.74 14.11
CA ALA A 21 4.82 16.36 13.72
C ALA A 21 4.54 16.38 12.22
N THR A 22 5.59 16.51 11.43
CA THR A 22 5.61 16.09 10.03
C THR A 22 5.44 14.59 10.06
N PHE A 23 4.19 14.15 10.16
CA PHE A 23 3.85 12.80 9.75
C PHE A 23 4.41 12.66 8.34
N PRO A 24 5.30 11.68 8.07
CA PRO A 24 5.73 11.44 6.72
C PRO A 24 4.47 11.20 5.91
N ARG A 25 4.09 12.17 5.07
CA ARG A 25 3.02 12.00 4.10
C ARG A 25 3.54 10.91 3.19
N SER A 26 3.10 9.69 3.45
CA SER A 26 3.30 8.56 2.56
C SER A 26 2.94 9.03 1.15
N GLU A 27 3.87 8.87 0.21
CA GLU A 27 3.66 9.32 -1.16
C GLU A 27 2.36 8.72 -1.73
N PRO A 28 1.65 9.46 -2.59
CA PRO A 28 0.51 8.91 -3.30
C PRO A 28 0.96 7.73 -4.16
N CYS A 29 0.13 6.68 -4.22
CA CYS A 29 0.38 5.55 -5.10
C CYS A 29 0.33 5.96 -6.58
N GLY A 30 0.96 5.17 -7.45
CA GLY A 30 1.01 5.43 -8.88
C GLY A 30 -0.34 5.32 -9.57
N GLU A 31 -0.34 5.57 -10.89
CA GLU A 31 -1.53 5.37 -11.70
C GLU A 31 -2.02 3.92 -11.63
N HIS A 32 -3.32 3.76 -11.40
CA HIS A 32 -3.99 2.47 -11.20
C HIS A 32 -3.49 1.65 -10.00
N GLU A 33 -2.79 2.28 -9.08
CA GLU A 33 -2.45 1.71 -7.79
C GLU A 33 -3.31 2.29 -6.67
N GLU A 34 -3.46 1.54 -5.59
CA GLU A 34 -4.09 1.97 -4.35
C GLU A 34 -3.37 1.40 -3.14
N ARG A 35 -3.57 2.04 -1.99
CA ARG A 35 -2.98 1.55 -0.74
C ARG A 35 -3.71 0.28 -0.32
N ALA A 36 -2.98 -0.83 -0.30
CA ALA A 36 -3.53 -2.14 -0.01
C ALA A 36 -2.60 -2.96 0.90
N CYS A 37 -3.19 -4.00 1.47
CA CYS A 37 -2.55 -5.07 2.21
C CYS A 37 -2.05 -6.10 1.18
N LEU A 38 -0.79 -5.97 0.77
CA LEU A 38 -0.25 -6.72 -0.36
C LEU A 38 0.14 -8.14 0.04
N PRO A 39 -0.09 -9.14 -0.84
CA PRO A 39 0.55 -10.44 -0.71
C PRO A 39 2.07 -10.34 -0.75
N CYS A 40 2.73 -11.46 -0.47
CA CYS A 40 4.18 -11.60 -0.64
C CYS A 40 4.58 -11.39 -2.10
N THR A 41 3.82 -11.97 -3.03
CA THR A 41 4.02 -11.76 -4.47
C THR A 41 2.73 -11.28 -5.13
N GLU A 42 2.83 -10.15 -5.85
CA GLU A 42 1.73 -9.63 -6.65
C GLU A 42 1.63 -10.33 -8.01
N PRO A 43 0.41 -10.62 -8.51
CA PRO A 43 0.21 -11.23 -9.81
C PRO A 43 0.75 -10.33 -10.93
N LYS A 44 1.33 -10.96 -11.96
CA LYS A 44 1.81 -10.28 -13.17
C LYS A 44 1.09 -10.79 -14.41
N CYS A 45 1.21 -10.09 -15.53
CA CYS A 45 0.60 -10.56 -16.79
C CYS A 45 1.08 -11.97 -17.19
N SER A 46 2.37 -12.29 -17.00
CA SER A 46 2.91 -13.63 -17.28
C SER A 46 2.45 -14.72 -16.30
N HIS A 47 2.16 -14.35 -15.05
CA HIS A 47 1.78 -15.25 -13.96
C HIS A 47 0.61 -14.65 -13.17
N PRO A 48 -0.62 -14.71 -13.72
CA PRO A 48 -1.78 -14.07 -13.09
C PRO A 48 -2.28 -14.84 -11.86
N TYR A 49 -1.91 -16.11 -11.72
CA TYR A 49 -2.28 -16.96 -10.59
C TYR A 49 -1.03 -17.34 -9.82
N ILE A 50 -0.95 -16.88 -8.57
CA ILE A 50 0.14 -17.16 -7.66
C ILE A 50 -0.38 -18.10 -6.58
N GLN A 51 0.20 -19.30 -6.48
CA GLN A 51 -0.02 -20.21 -5.36
C GLN A 51 1.16 -20.10 -4.41
N GLU A 52 0.97 -19.37 -3.31
CA GLU A 52 1.98 -19.26 -2.25
C GLU A 52 1.41 -19.81 -0.94
N PRO A 53 1.54 -21.12 -0.68
CA PRO A 53 0.99 -21.74 0.52
C PRO A 53 1.62 -21.21 1.82
N LEU A 54 2.84 -20.67 1.73
CA LEU A 54 3.55 -20.07 2.86
C LEU A 54 3.21 -18.59 3.06
N CYS A 55 2.70 -17.91 2.02
CA CYS A 55 2.16 -16.58 2.16
C CYS A 55 0.74 -16.71 2.69
N ALA A 56 0.60 -16.91 4.00
CA ALA A 56 -0.68 -16.89 4.67
C ALA A 56 -1.28 -15.48 4.56
N PHE A 57 -1.93 -15.21 3.42
CA PHE A 57 -2.63 -13.98 3.04
C PHE A 57 -3.55 -13.49 4.18
N PHE A 58 -4.02 -14.43 5.00
CA PHE A 58 -4.91 -14.19 6.14
C PHE A 58 -4.24 -13.74 7.44
N LYS A 59 -2.90 -13.68 7.56
CA LYS A 59 -2.24 -13.33 8.84
C LYS A 59 -1.14 -12.27 8.77
N LYS A 60 -0.43 -12.09 7.66
CA LYS A 60 0.59 -11.04 7.51
C LYS A 60 0.65 -10.57 6.05
N CYS A 61 0.37 -9.29 5.84
CA CYS A 61 0.53 -8.63 4.54
C CYS A 61 1.45 -7.43 4.67
N HIS A 62 2.00 -6.98 3.55
CA HIS A 62 2.81 -5.79 3.49
C HIS A 62 1.93 -4.61 3.10
N LEU A 63 1.81 -3.60 3.98
CA LEU A 63 1.13 -2.36 3.60
C LEU A 63 1.95 -1.63 2.54
N GLY A 64 1.35 -1.41 1.37
CA GLY A 64 2.03 -0.81 0.22
C GLY A 64 1.07 -0.32 -0.84
N CYS A 65 1.61 0.02 -2.01
CA CYS A 65 0.83 0.36 -3.20
C CYS A 65 0.71 -0.87 -4.11
N GLY A 66 -0.52 -1.35 -4.27
CA GLY A 66 -0.84 -2.48 -5.14
C GLY A 66 -1.79 -2.09 -6.24
N CYS A 67 -1.93 -2.95 -7.25
CA CYS A 67 -2.85 -2.70 -8.35
C CYS A 67 -4.31 -2.70 -7.89
N LYS A 68 -5.09 -1.71 -8.36
CA LYS A 68 -6.53 -1.66 -8.16
C LYS A 68 -7.21 -2.90 -8.73
N PHE A 69 -8.41 -3.19 -8.24
CA PHE A 69 -9.25 -4.24 -8.82
C PHE A 69 -9.42 -4.08 -10.34
N GLY A 70 -9.17 -5.16 -11.09
CA GLY A 70 -9.22 -5.17 -12.56
C GLY A 70 -7.89 -4.80 -13.26
N TYR A 71 -6.87 -4.41 -12.50
CA TYR A 71 -5.52 -4.12 -12.99
C TYR A 71 -4.55 -5.19 -12.53
N VAL A 72 -3.49 -5.41 -13.31
CA VAL A 72 -2.41 -6.35 -12.98
C VAL A 72 -1.05 -5.69 -13.23
N ARG A 73 -0.02 -6.11 -12.50
CA ARG A 73 1.31 -5.51 -12.66
C ARG A 73 1.95 -6.04 -13.94
N HIS A 74 2.29 -5.12 -14.84
CA HIS A 74 2.94 -5.49 -16.09
C HIS A 74 4.40 -5.90 -15.85
N ASP A 75 4.86 -6.93 -16.56
CA ASP A 75 6.11 -7.63 -16.27
C ASP A 75 7.37 -6.74 -16.35
N PHE A 76 7.39 -5.78 -17.29
CA PHE A 76 8.62 -5.06 -17.67
C PHE A 76 8.73 -3.65 -17.08
N ASN A 77 7.61 -2.95 -16.92
CA ASN A 77 7.60 -1.54 -16.49
C ASN A 77 7.08 -1.37 -15.06
N ASN A 78 6.70 -2.46 -14.39
CA ASN A 78 6.10 -2.48 -13.06
C ASN A 78 4.87 -1.57 -12.90
N ARG A 79 4.21 -1.15 -13.99
CA ARG A 79 2.98 -0.35 -13.94
C ARG A 79 1.77 -1.28 -13.84
N CYS A 80 0.76 -0.85 -13.11
CA CYS A 80 -0.55 -1.50 -13.13
C CYS A 80 -1.28 -1.11 -14.42
N ILE A 81 -1.56 -2.12 -15.24
CA ILE A 81 -2.31 -1.96 -16.50
C ILE A 81 -3.60 -2.78 -16.43
N SER A 82 -4.55 -2.49 -17.30
CA SER A 82 -5.77 -3.29 -17.39
C SER A 82 -5.41 -4.75 -17.62
N ALA A 83 -6.04 -5.67 -16.88
CA ALA A 83 -5.81 -7.11 -17.06
C ALA A 83 -6.13 -7.58 -18.51
N LEU A 84 -6.95 -6.82 -19.25
CA LEU A 84 -7.27 -7.08 -20.65
C LEU A 84 -6.13 -6.71 -21.62
N GLU A 85 -5.24 -5.80 -21.22
CA GLU A 85 -4.10 -5.34 -22.01
C GLU A 85 -2.89 -6.28 -21.93
N CYS A 86 -2.90 -7.21 -20.98
CA CYS A 86 -1.93 -8.30 -20.95
C CYS A 86 -2.05 -9.11 -22.26
N ARG A 87 -1.05 -8.99 -23.14
CA ARG A 87 -0.96 -9.79 -24.38
C ARG A 87 -1.00 -11.27 -23.99
N ARG A 88 -2.12 -11.94 -24.24
CA ARG A 88 -2.31 -13.39 -24.02
C ARG A 88 -1.18 -14.16 -24.74
N PRO A 89 -0.60 -15.20 -24.12
CA PRO A 89 -1.34 -16.44 -23.94
C PRO A 89 -1.15 -17.03 -22.54
N VAL A 90 -2.20 -16.99 -21.73
CA VAL A 90 -2.29 -17.92 -20.61
C VAL A 90 -3.49 -18.79 -20.92
N HIS A 91 -3.23 -20.06 -21.26
CA HIS A 91 -4.24 -21.09 -21.32
C HIS A 91 -5.14 -20.92 -20.10
N GLN A 92 -6.40 -20.56 -20.35
CA GLN A 92 -7.44 -20.61 -19.34
C GLN A 92 -7.59 -22.08 -19.00
N LEU A 93 -6.87 -22.57 -17.99
CA LEU A 93 -7.19 -23.86 -17.40
C LEU A 93 -8.62 -23.74 -16.87
N PRO A 94 -9.51 -24.68 -17.23
CA PRO A 94 -10.91 -24.59 -16.88
C PRO A 94 -11.05 -24.51 -15.37
N ILE A 95 -11.80 -23.51 -14.91
CA ILE A 95 -12.21 -23.37 -13.50
C ILE A 95 -12.96 -24.68 -13.16
N PRO A 96 -12.51 -25.48 -12.17
CA PRO A 96 -13.34 -26.58 -11.70
C PRO A 96 -14.51 -25.95 -10.93
N PHE A 97 -15.67 -25.94 -11.58
CA PHE A 97 -16.94 -25.73 -10.89
C PHE A 97 -17.16 -26.96 -10.00
N ILE A 98 -17.10 -26.76 -8.68
CA ILE A 98 -17.57 -27.71 -7.66
C ILE A 98 -19.02 -27.36 -7.36
#